data_AF-A4XJX9-F1
#
_entry.id   AF-A4XJX9-F1
#
_cell.length_a   1.000
_cell.length_b   1.000
_cell.length_c   1.000
_cell.angle_alpha   90.00
_cell.angle_beta   90.00
_cell.angle_gamma   90.00
#
_symmetry.space_group_name_H-M   'P 1'
#
loop_
_entity.id
_entity.type
_entity.pdbx_description
1 polymer ?
#
loop_
_entity_poly.entity_id
_entity_poly.type
_entity_poly.pdbx_seq_one_letter_code
_entity_poly.pdbx_strand_id
1 'polypeptide(L)'
;MMRKIIKIDEEKCNGCGLCVNACVEGAIELVDGKAKLVSEEYCDGLGNCLPVCPTGAIEIIEADVKPFNEKAVKERIEKTKSKREFSCMCPGSQERIIEKKEAAAPSEAKPSVQEVQDSSELINWPVQLALVNPYAKFFEGSHLLIAADCVAYAYASFHKEFMKGKVTIIGCPKLDDIEYYYEKILEIIQNHEIKSITVVKMEVPCCTGIANIVKKAMLQAQKIVPYSEVTITTEGGIKE
;
A
#
# COMPACT_ATOMS: atom_id res chain seq x y z
N MET A 1 -21.54 0.15 -34.78
CA MET A 1 -22.46 -0.85 -34.21
C MET A 1 -22.93 -0.31 -32.86
N MET A 2 -24.23 -0.35 -32.57
CA MET A 2 -24.76 0.05 -31.26
C MET A 2 -24.23 -0.87 -30.15
N ARG A 3 -23.55 -0.31 -29.15
CA ARG A 3 -23.10 -1.04 -27.96
C ARG A 3 -23.02 -0.14 -26.75
N LYS A 4 -22.92 -0.77 -25.57
CA LYS A 4 -22.77 -0.07 -24.30
C LYS A 4 -21.33 0.44 -24.14
N ILE A 5 -21.21 1.71 -23.77
CA ILE A 5 -19.97 2.36 -23.36
C ILE A 5 -20.25 3.27 -22.17
N ILE A 6 -19.19 3.76 -21.53
CA ILE A 6 -19.36 4.79 -20.51
C ILE A 6 -19.36 6.19 -21.13
N LYS A 7 -20.11 7.10 -20.50
CA LYS A 7 -20.05 8.54 -20.70
C LYS A 7 -19.65 9.20 -19.38
N ILE A 8 -18.72 10.14 -19.42
CA ILE A 8 -18.26 10.90 -18.25
C ILE A 8 -18.79 12.33 -18.36
N ASP A 9 -19.47 12.77 -17.31
CA ASP A 9 -19.93 14.15 -17.11
C ASP A 9 -18.77 14.99 -16.54
N GLU A 10 -18.19 15.86 -17.37
CA GLU A 10 -17.06 16.70 -16.98
C GLU A 10 -17.43 17.74 -15.91
N GLU A 11 -18.70 18.15 -15.80
CA GLU A 11 -19.15 19.11 -14.80
C GLU A 11 -19.18 18.48 -13.41
N LYS A 12 -19.65 17.22 -13.32
CA LYS A 12 -19.65 16.45 -12.06
C LYS A 12 -18.30 15.84 -11.70
N CYS A 13 -17.40 15.68 -12.68
CA CYS A 13 -16.09 15.08 -12.43
C CYS A 13 -15.21 16.03 -11.58
N ASN A 14 -14.66 15.55 -10.48
CA ASN A 14 -13.74 16.34 -9.64
C ASN A 14 -12.25 16.01 -9.88
N GLY A 15 -11.93 15.16 -10.86
CA GLY A 15 -10.55 14.84 -11.21
C GLY A 15 -9.83 13.87 -10.28
N CYS A 16 -10.53 13.20 -9.35
CA CYS A 16 -9.89 12.33 -8.34
C CYS A 16 -9.14 11.11 -8.90
N GLY A 17 -9.36 10.71 -10.16
CA GLY A 17 -8.63 9.64 -10.83
C GLY A 17 -8.96 8.20 -10.40
N LEU A 18 -9.92 8.00 -9.48
CA LEU A 18 -10.30 6.65 -9.01
C LEU A 18 -10.77 5.73 -10.15
N CYS A 19 -11.51 6.28 -11.11
CA CYS A 19 -11.97 5.53 -12.29
C CYS A 19 -10.84 5.11 -13.24
N VAL A 20 -9.73 5.87 -13.30
CA VAL A 20 -8.54 5.52 -14.11
C VAL A 20 -7.90 4.26 -13.55
N ASN A 21 -7.78 4.17 -12.22
CA ASN A 21 -7.22 2.99 -11.54
C ASN A 21 -8.14 1.77 -11.63
N ALA A 22 -9.46 1.98 -11.60
CA ALA A 22 -10.44 0.89 -11.71
C ALA A 22 -10.58 0.32 -13.13
N CYS A 23 -10.10 1.03 -14.16
CA CYS A 23 -10.24 0.59 -15.54
C CYS A 23 -9.11 -0.37 -15.94
N VAL A 24 -9.39 -1.67 -15.85
CA VAL A 24 -8.45 -2.74 -16.24
C VAL A 24 -7.98 -2.61 -17.69
N GLU A 25 -8.90 -2.22 -18.58
CA GLU A 25 -8.64 -2.03 -20.01
C GLU A 25 -7.86 -0.75 -20.33
N GLY A 26 -7.61 0.12 -19.34
CA GLY A 26 -6.87 1.38 -19.52
C GLY A 26 -7.57 2.37 -20.46
N ALA A 27 -8.90 2.34 -20.50
CA ALA A 27 -9.72 3.16 -21.40
C ALA A 27 -9.89 4.62 -20.93
N ILE A 28 -9.67 4.89 -19.64
CA ILE A 28 -9.91 6.19 -19.00
C ILE A 28 -8.57 6.82 -18.61
N GLU A 29 -8.38 8.10 -18.91
CA GLU A 29 -7.23 8.90 -18.47
C GLU A 29 -7.68 10.24 -17.89
N LEU A 30 -6.81 10.89 -17.12
CA LEU A 30 -7.01 12.28 -16.72
C LEU A 30 -6.42 13.21 -17.78
N VAL A 31 -7.27 14.04 -18.37
CA VAL A 31 -6.89 15.09 -19.33
C VAL A 31 -7.41 16.40 -18.77
N ASP A 32 -6.53 17.39 -18.59
CA ASP A 32 -6.84 18.70 -18.01
C ASP A 32 -7.54 18.62 -16.64
N GLY A 33 -7.13 17.64 -15.81
CA GLY A 33 -7.69 17.43 -14.48
C GLY A 33 -9.10 16.79 -14.46
N LYS A 34 -9.60 16.31 -15.60
CA LYS A 34 -10.89 15.62 -15.71
C LYS A 34 -10.72 14.23 -16.31
N ALA A 35 -11.52 13.28 -15.85
CA ALA A 35 -11.52 11.93 -16.41
C ALA A 35 -12.14 11.95 -17.81
N LYS A 36 -11.45 11.38 -18.80
CA LYS A 36 -11.91 11.26 -20.18
C LYS A 36 -11.74 9.84 -20.69
N LEU A 37 -12.69 9.40 -21.51
CA LEU A 37 -12.57 8.17 -22.26
C LEU A 37 -11.64 8.40 -23.45
N VAL A 38 -10.48 7.75 -23.46
CA VAL A 38 -9.43 8.02 -24.46
C VAL A 38 -9.79 7.45 -25.82
N SER A 39 -10.45 6.29 -25.83
CA SER A 39 -11.06 5.73 -27.02
C SER A 39 -12.15 4.77 -26.63
N GLU A 40 -13.24 4.81 -27.38
CA GLU A 40 -14.36 3.88 -27.26
C GLU A 40 -13.88 2.45 -27.51
N GLU A 41 -12.90 2.24 -28.40
CA GLU A 41 -12.33 0.93 -28.75
C GLU A 41 -11.72 0.19 -27.56
N TYR A 42 -11.35 0.91 -26.50
CA TYR A 42 -10.82 0.35 -25.26
C TYR A 42 -11.89 0.12 -24.18
N CYS A 43 -13.07 0.71 -24.33
CA CYS A 43 -14.16 0.53 -23.40
C CYS A 43 -14.90 -0.76 -23.71
N ASP A 44 -14.97 -1.68 -22.76
CA ASP A 44 -15.77 -2.92 -22.85
C ASP A 44 -17.26 -2.71 -22.54
N GLY A 45 -17.59 -1.60 -21.87
CA GLY A 45 -18.95 -1.27 -21.44
C GLY A 45 -19.41 -2.00 -20.16
N LEU A 46 -18.52 -2.66 -19.42
CA LEU A 46 -18.87 -3.40 -18.20
C LEU A 46 -19.14 -2.48 -17.00
N GLY A 47 -18.53 -1.31 -16.97
CA GLY A 47 -18.85 -0.27 -15.99
C GLY A 47 -18.18 -0.39 -14.62
N ASN A 48 -17.03 -1.08 -14.51
CA ASN A 48 -16.25 -1.18 -13.26
C ASN A 48 -15.87 0.18 -12.64
N CYS A 49 -15.84 1.24 -13.45
CA CYS A 49 -15.57 2.60 -12.98
C CYS A 49 -16.77 3.29 -12.31
N LEU A 50 -18.00 2.80 -12.48
CA LEU A 50 -19.20 3.43 -11.92
C LEU A 50 -19.21 3.41 -10.37
N PRO A 51 -18.99 2.25 -9.69
CA PRO A 51 -19.08 2.19 -8.23
C PRO A 51 -18.00 3.01 -7.51
N VAL A 52 -16.87 3.27 -8.17
CA VAL A 52 -15.74 4.01 -7.59
C VAL A 52 -15.82 5.52 -7.80
N CYS A 53 -16.82 6.02 -8.54
CA CYS A 53 -16.97 7.44 -8.80
C CYS A 53 -17.72 8.12 -7.64
N PRO A 54 -17.06 8.90 -6.76
CA PRO A 54 -17.71 9.48 -5.59
C PRO A 54 -18.72 10.59 -5.94
N THR A 55 -18.62 11.17 -7.13
CA THR A 55 -19.51 12.24 -7.61
C THR A 55 -20.62 11.75 -8.52
N GLY A 56 -20.66 10.44 -8.84
CA GLY A 56 -21.64 9.88 -9.77
C GLY A 56 -21.55 10.46 -11.18
N ALA A 57 -20.34 10.83 -11.64
CA ALA A 57 -20.10 11.47 -12.93
C ALA A 57 -20.08 10.48 -14.12
N ILE A 58 -20.28 9.18 -13.91
CA ILE A 58 -20.11 8.16 -14.94
C ILE A 58 -21.43 7.43 -15.17
N GLU A 59 -21.86 7.34 -16.43
CA GLU A 59 -23.08 6.67 -16.85
C GLU A 59 -22.78 5.66 -17.95
N ILE A 60 -23.56 4.58 -18.05
CA ILE A 60 -23.50 3.65 -19.19
C ILE A 60 -24.55 4.10 -20.20
N ILE A 61 -24.12 4.33 -21.44
CA ILE A 61 -24.98 4.71 -22.56
C ILE A 61 -24.87 3.70 -23.70
N GLU A 62 -25.89 3.62 -24.55
CA GLU A 62 -25.80 2.93 -25.84
C GLU A 62 -25.46 3.93 -26.94
N ALA A 63 -24.36 3.69 -27.65
CA ALA A 63 -23.86 4.58 -28.70
C ALA A 63 -23.40 3.80 -29.94
N ASP A 64 -23.49 4.42 -31.11
CA ASP A 64 -22.98 3.86 -32.36
C ASP A 64 -21.48 4.16 -32.49
N VAL A 65 -20.68 3.26 -31.93
CA VAL A 65 -19.23 3.44 -31.81
C VAL A 65 -18.47 2.26 -32.39
N LYS A 66 -17.15 2.42 -32.48
CA LYS A 66 -16.26 1.34 -32.93
C LYS A 66 -16.35 0.14 -31.98
N PRO A 67 -16.19 -1.10 -32.51
CA PRO A 67 -16.21 -2.30 -31.68
C PRO A 67 -15.05 -2.27 -30.68
N PHE A 68 -15.26 -2.93 -29.53
CA PHE A 68 -14.20 -3.17 -28.58
C PHE A 68 -13.10 -4.01 -29.24
N ASN A 69 -11.84 -3.60 -29.05
CA ASN A 69 -10.70 -4.21 -29.72
C ASN A 69 -9.67 -4.69 -28.68
N GLU A 70 -9.79 -5.95 -28.29
CA GLU A 70 -8.88 -6.60 -27.34
C GLU A 70 -7.40 -6.51 -27.73
N LYS A 71 -7.09 -6.56 -29.04
CA LYS A 71 -5.70 -6.43 -29.51
C LYS A 71 -5.17 -5.03 -29.28
N ALA A 72 -5.97 -4.01 -29.62
CA ALA A 72 -5.60 -2.61 -29.41
C ALA A 72 -5.47 -2.28 -27.91
N VAL A 73 -6.27 -2.90 -27.04
CA VAL A 73 -6.12 -2.79 -25.59
C VAL A 73 -4.81 -3.41 -25.13
N LYS A 74 -4.49 -4.65 -25.54
CA LYS A 74 -3.24 -5.31 -25.17
C LYS A 74 -2.01 -4.50 -25.59
N GLU A 75 -1.98 -4.03 -26.84
CA GLU A 75 -0.91 -3.17 -27.34
C GLU A 75 -0.79 -1.87 -26.54
N ARG A 76 -1.91 -1.26 -26.13
CA ARG A 76 -1.91 -0.06 -25.30
C ARG A 76 -1.34 -0.35 -23.92
N ILE A 77 -1.80 -1.42 -23.26
CA ILE A 77 -1.30 -1.81 -21.94
C ILE A 77 0.21 -2.06 -22.00
N GLU A 78 0.70 -2.72 -23.04
CA GLU A 78 2.14 -2.95 -23.27
C GLU A 78 2.91 -1.64 -23.50
N LYS A 79 2.38 -0.72 -24.32
CA LYS A 79 2.99 0.61 -24.56
C LYS A 79 2.94 1.52 -23.32
N THR A 80 1.92 1.38 -22.48
CA THR A 80 1.79 2.16 -21.23
C THR A 80 2.68 1.60 -20.14
N LYS A 81 2.96 0.28 -20.13
CA LYS A 81 3.95 -0.33 -19.23
C LYS A 81 5.36 0.26 -19.42
N SER A 82 5.75 0.65 -20.63
CA SER A 82 7.06 1.30 -20.89
C SER A 82 7.08 2.82 -20.66
N LYS A 83 5.91 3.46 -20.54
CA LYS A 83 5.75 4.91 -20.32
C LYS A 83 5.44 5.30 -18.87
N ARG A 84 5.41 4.36 -17.92
CA ARG A 84 5.39 4.68 -16.48
C ARG A 84 6.79 5.13 -16.00
N GLU A 85 7.39 6.10 -16.69
CA GLU A 85 8.51 6.87 -16.16
C GLU A 85 7.99 8.25 -15.75
N PHE A 86 8.03 8.47 -14.43
CA PHE A 86 8.12 9.77 -13.75
C PHE A 86 7.15 10.89 -14.19
N SER A 87 5.86 10.73 -13.94
CA SER A 87 4.99 11.89 -13.70
C SER A 87 4.32 11.76 -12.33
N CYS A 88 4.91 12.44 -11.34
CA CYS A 88 4.35 12.63 -10.00
C CYS A 88 3.97 11.33 -9.26
N MET A 89 4.96 10.47 -8.96
CA MET A 89 4.76 9.50 -7.88
C MET A 89 4.47 10.28 -6.59
N CYS A 90 3.27 10.13 -6.03
CA CYS A 90 2.93 10.68 -4.72
C CYS A 90 4.05 10.28 -3.74
N PRO A 91 4.66 11.22 -2.98
CA PRO A 91 5.67 10.87 -2.01
C PRO A 91 5.25 9.72 -1.10
N GLY A 92 3.94 9.57 -0.82
CA GLY A 92 3.35 8.45 -0.08
C GLY A 92 3.51 7.06 -0.68
N SER A 93 3.89 6.94 -1.95
CA SER A 93 4.15 5.66 -2.63
C SER A 93 5.55 5.59 -3.23
N GLN A 94 6.40 6.59 -2.97
CA GLN A 94 7.79 6.58 -3.40
C GLN A 94 8.61 5.64 -2.51
N GLU A 95 9.01 4.49 -3.05
CA GLU A 95 9.90 3.56 -2.36
C GLU A 95 11.24 4.24 -2.04
N ARG A 96 11.62 4.26 -0.77
CA ARG A 96 12.93 4.75 -0.33
C ARG A 96 13.40 4.06 0.94
N ILE A 97 14.72 3.91 1.04
CA ILE A 97 15.41 3.60 2.29
C ILE A 97 15.68 4.95 2.99
N ILE A 98 15.36 5.02 4.28
CA ILE A 98 15.64 6.20 5.10
C ILE A 98 16.97 5.97 5.80
N GLU A 99 18.01 6.64 5.31
CA GLU A 99 19.33 6.60 5.92
C GLU A 99 19.32 7.38 7.24
N LYS A 100 19.81 6.73 8.31
CA LYS A 100 20.08 7.42 9.57
C LYS A 100 21.46 8.06 9.49
N LYS A 101 21.53 9.37 9.74
CA LYS A 101 22.80 9.99 10.14
C LYS A 101 23.11 9.50 11.55
N GLU A 102 24.15 8.68 11.70
CA GLU A 102 24.65 8.33 13.02
C GLU A 102 25.03 9.62 13.77
N ALA A 103 24.43 9.83 14.94
CA ALA A 103 24.87 10.87 15.85
C ALA A 103 26.30 10.55 16.26
N ALA A 104 27.22 11.48 16.03
CA ALA A 104 28.63 11.35 16.39
C ALA A 104 28.77 10.89 17.85
N ALA A 105 29.73 9.99 18.10
CA ALA A 105 30.05 9.49 19.43
C ALA A 105 30.17 10.64 20.46
N PRO A 106 29.65 10.48 21.69
CA PRO A 106 29.63 11.56 22.65
C PRO A 106 31.06 11.92 23.07
N SER A 107 31.53 13.10 22.66
CA SER A 107 32.71 13.70 23.28
C SER A 107 32.36 14.10 24.71
N GLU A 108 33.14 13.63 25.67
CA GLU A 108 33.00 13.96 27.09
C GLU A 108 32.95 15.48 27.32
N ALA A 109 31.77 16.05 27.64
CA ALA A 109 31.66 17.30 28.38
C ALA A 109 30.22 17.61 28.87
N LYS A 110 30.08 17.57 30.22
CA LYS A 110 29.13 18.26 31.12
C LYS A 110 27.64 17.84 31.18
N PRO A 111 27.05 17.79 32.39
CA PRO A 111 25.64 17.50 32.60
C PRO A 111 24.83 18.79 32.42
N SER A 112 24.55 19.18 31.19
CA SER A 112 23.37 20.00 30.90
C SER A 112 22.20 19.04 30.72
N VAL A 113 21.02 19.39 31.22
CA VAL A 113 19.75 18.69 30.97
C VAL A 113 19.69 18.39 29.47
N GLN A 114 19.98 17.15 29.09
CA GLN A 114 19.97 16.74 27.69
C GLN A 114 18.50 16.65 27.31
N GLU A 115 18.03 17.60 26.52
CA GLU A 115 16.85 17.38 25.70
C GLU A 115 17.15 16.13 24.85
N VAL A 116 16.67 14.98 25.30
CA VAL A 116 16.78 13.73 24.55
C VAL A 116 15.86 13.93 23.34
N GLN A 117 16.44 14.39 22.24
CA GLN A 117 15.71 14.53 20.99
C GLN A 117 15.49 13.11 20.46
N ASP A 118 14.33 12.53 20.80
CA ASP A 118 13.95 11.19 20.36
C ASP A 118 13.85 11.17 18.83
N SER A 119 14.89 10.64 18.19
CA SER A 119 14.96 10.51 16.74
C SER A 119 14.07 9.37 16.25
N SER A 120 13.45 9.53 15.09
CA SER A 120 12.67 8.46 14.45
C SER A 120 13.53 7.22 14.18
N GLU A 121 12.95 6.07 14.50
CA GLU A 121 13.55 4.75 14.25
C GLU A 121 13.19 4.15 12.88
N LEU A 122 12.39 4.86 12.07
CA LEU A 122 11.91 4.37 10.77
C LEU A 122 13.02 4.31 9.72
N ILE A 123 13.12 3.19 9.01
CA ILE A 123 14.18 2.95 7.99
C ILE A 123 13.66 2.71 6.56
N ASN A 124 12.34 2.56 6.37
CA ASN A 124 11.72 2.33 5.07
C ASN A 124 10.52 3.25 4.85
N TRP A 125 10.23 3.53 3.59
CA TRP A 125 9.00 4.16 3.17
C TRP A 125 8.59 3.64 1.79
N PRO A 126 7.28 3.45 1.52
CA PRO A 126 6.16 3.60 2.46
C PRO A 126 6.03 2.49 3.48
N VAL A 127 5.24 2.73 4.54
CA VAL A 127 4.96 1.76 5.61
C VAL A 127 3.60 1.07 5.43
N GLN A 128 2.64 1.70 4.75
CA GLN A 128 1.30 1.13 4.57
C GLN A 128 1.36 -0.10 3.67
N LEU A 129 0.83 -1.24 4.14
CA LEU A 129 0.73 -2.49 3.38
C LEU A 129 0.04 -2.26 2.03
N ALA A 130 -0.99 -1.41 1.98
CA ALA A 130 -1.66 -1.06 0.74
C ALA A 130 -0.71 -0.42 -0.31
N LEU A 131 0.31 0.33 0.13
CA LEU A 131 1.18 1.15 -0.73
C LEU A 131 2.55 0.55 -0.96
N VAL A 132 3.02 -0.34 -0.07
CA VAL A 132 4.36 -0.92 -0.17
C VAL A 132 4.47 -1.83 -1.39
N ASN A 133 5.58 -1.69 -2.11
CA ASN A 133 5.96 -2.56 -3.20
C ASN A 133 6.50 -3.88 -2.60
N PRO A 134 5.90 -5.04 -2.86
CA PRO A 134 6.33 -6.31 -2.28
C PRO A 134 7.71 -6.77 -2.74
N TYR A 135 8.27 -6.16 -3.79
CA TYR A 135 9.61 -6.43 -4.33
C TYR A 135 10.67 -5.41 -3.89
N ALA A 136 10.35 -4.55 -2.92
CA ALA A 136 11.24 -3.48 -2.48
C ALA A 136 12.55 -4.03 -1.90
N LYS A 137 13.69 -3.42 -2.27
CA LYS A 137 15.02 -3.93 -1.86
C LYS A 137 15.25 -3.93 -0.36
N PHE A 138 14.57 -3.04 0.38
CA PHE A 138 14.75 -2.97 1.82
C PHE A 138 14.24 -4.22 2.56
N PHE A 139 13.39 -5.05 1.96
CA PHE A 139 12.97 -6.31 2.57
C PHE A 139 14.08 -7.36 2.60
N GLU A 140 15.06 -7.28 1.70
CA GLU A 140 16.11 -8.28 1.57
C GLU A 140 17.02 -8.33 2.81
N GLY A 141 17.16 -9.50 3.42
CA GLY A 141 17.95 -9.70 4.63
C GLY A 141 17.45 -8.93 5.85
N SER A 142 16.16 -8.56 5.88
CA SER A 142 15.59 -7.68 6.91
C SER A 142 15.02 -8.42 8.12
N HIS A 143 14.94 -7.71 9.25
CA HIS A 143 14.02 -8.05 10.34
C HIS A 143 12.70 -7.34 10.05
N LEU A 144 11.63 -8.09 9.79
CA LEU A 144 10.34 -7.55 9.37
C LEU A 144 9.43 -7.32 10.58
N LEU A 145 8.92 -6.10 10.73
CA LEU A 145 7.89 -5.72 11.66
C LEU A 145 6.58 -5.51 10.91
N ILE A 146 5.55 -6.26 11.28
CA ILE A 146 4.18 -6.12 10.75
C ILE A 146 3.29 -5.67 11.91
N ALA A 147 2.74 -4.46 11.83
CA ALA A 147 2.04 -3.85 12.94
C ALA A 147 0.62 -3.39 12.58
N ALA A 148 -0.34 -3.55 13.49
CA ALA A 148 -1.67 -2.96 13.32
C ALA A 148 -1.60 -1.43 13.50
N ASP A 149 -2.31 -0.65 12.69
CA ASP A 149 -2.19 0.82 12.68
C ASP A 149 -2.24 1.49 14.07
N CYS A 150 -3.18 1.06 14.92
CA CYS A 150 -3.38 1.67 16.23
C CYS A 150 -2.19 1.47 17.20
N VAL A 151 -1.33 0.46 17.00
CA VAL A 151 -0.30 0.11 17.99
C VAL A 151 0.77 1.19 18.11
N ALA A 152 1.11 1.88 17.02
CA ALA A 152 2.08 2.97 17.02
C ALA A 152 1.57 4.22 17.78
N TYR A 153 0.25 4.36 17.89
CA TYR A 153 -0.39 5.47 18.61
C TYR A 153 -0.76 5.09 20.05
N ALA A 154 -1.02 3.80 20.32
CA ALA A 154 -1.32 3.31 21.65
C ALA A 154 -0.07 3.11 22.50
N TYR A 155 1.03 2.62 21.91
CA TYR A 155 2.25 2.26 22.65
C TYR A 155 3.34 3.32 22.47
N ALA A 156 3.61 4.10 23.53
CA ALA A 156 4.50 5.26 23.45
C ALA A 156 5.93 4.93 22.96
N SER A 157 6.50 3.81 23.40
CA SER A 157 7.87 3.40 23.05
C SER A 157 7.98 2.65 21.72
N PHE A 158 6.96 2.72 20.85
CA PHE A 158 6.87 1.86 19.65
C PHE A 158 8.09 1.96 18.73
N HIS A 159 8.58 3.17 18.49
CA HIS A 159 9.79 3.38 17.68
C HIS A 159 11.01 2.66 18.27
N LYS A 160 11.26 2.86 19.58
CA LYS A 160 12.46 2.35 20.24
C LYS A 160 12.45 0.83 20.43
N GLU A 161 11.30 0.26 20.76
CA GLU A 161 11.20 -1.15 21.16
C GLU A 161 10.82 -2.09 20.01
N PHE A 162 10.04 -1.61 19.03
CA PHE A 162 9.60 -2.44 17.91
C PHE A 162 10.25 -2.06 16.58
N MET A 163 10.32 -0.76 16.26
CA MET A 163 10.73 -0.29 14.93
C MET A 163 12.25 -0.29 14.72
N LYS A 164 13.03 -0.07 15.78
CA LYS A 164 14.50 0.05 15.72
C LYS A 164 15.16 -1.13 15.00
N GLY A 165 15.80 -0.84 13.87
CA GLY A 165 16.53 -1.81 13.06
C GLY A 165 15.63 -2.77 12.27
N LYS A 166 14.32 -2.51 12.17
CA LYS A 166 13.35 -3.35 11.47
C LYS A 166 12.69 -2.62 10.31
N VAL A 167 12.51 -3.31 9.21
CA VAL A 167 11.63 -2.86 8.13
C VAL A 167 10.21 -2.93 8.66
N THR A 168 9.49 -1.83 8.60
CA THR A 168 8.18 -1.70 9.22
C THR A 168 7.10 -1.53 8.19
N ILE A 169 6.12 -2.42 8.25
CA ILE A 169 4.88 -2.31 7.49
C ILE A 169 3.67 -2.35 8.43
N ILE A 170 2.64 -1.58 8.09
CA ILE A 170 1.44 -1.41 8.90
C ILE A 170 0.17 -1.67 8.09
N GLY A 171 -0.90 -2.05 8.76
CA GLY A 171 -2.24 -2.11 8.17
C GLY A 171 -3.33 -2.46 9.17
N CYS A 172 -4.59 -2.21 8.82
CA CYS A 172 -5.74 -2.44 9.69
C CYS A 172 -6.63 -3.57 9.16
N PRO A 173 -6.61 -4.78 9.77
CA PRO A 173 -7.43 -5.91 9.31
C PRO A 173 -8.95 -5.69 9.39
N LYS A 174 -9.41 -4.59 10.03
CA LYS A 174 -10.83 -4.21 10.10
C LYS A 174 -11.27 -3.31 8.95
N LEU A 175 -10.36 -2.43 8.50
CA LEU A 175 -10.69 -1.37 7.55
C LEU A 175 -10.23 -1.72 6.13
N ASP A 176 -9.23 -2.60 6.02
CA ASP A 176 -8.59 -2.95 4.78
C ASP A 176 -8.97 -4.34 4.30
N ASP A 177 -8.67 -4.62 3.02
CA ASP A 177 -8.84 -5.94 2.44
C ASP A 177 -7.78 -6.93 2.97
N ILE A 178 -8.23 -7.84 3.81
CA ILE A 178 -7.38 -8.80 4.51
C ILE A 178 -6.80 -9.88 3.58
N GLU A 179 -7.51 -10.27 2.52
CA GLU A 179 -6.99 -11.25 1.56
C GLU A 179 -5.95 -10.59 0.66
N TYR A 180 -6.15 -9.33 0.26
CA TYR A 180 -5.13 -8.55 -0.43
C TYR A 180 -3.84 -8.40 0.40
N TYR A 181 -3.97 -8.17 1.71
CA TYR A 181 -2.81 -8.13 2.62
C TYR A 181 -2.13 -9.49 2.75
N TYR A 182 -2.91 -10.57 2.83
CA TYR A 182 -2.37 -11.92 2.84
C TYR A 182 -1.52 -12.19 1.59
N GLU A 183 -2.04 -11.90 0.40
CA GLU A 183 -1.33 -12.09 -0.88
C GLU A 183 -0.03 -11.27 -0.91
N LYS A 184 -0.08 -9.99 -0.52
CA LYS A 184 1.10 -9.13 -0.51
C LYS A 184 2.16 -9.58 0.49
N ILE A 185 1.76 -10.00 1.69
CA ILE A 185 2.69 -10.54 2.70
C ILE A 185 3.30 -11.85 2.20
N LEU A 186 2.52 -12.70 1.55
CA LEU A 186 3.01 -13.93 0.91
C LEU A 186 4.07 -13.60 -0.15
N GLU A 187 3.82 -12.63 -1.03
CA GLU A 187 4.78 -12.19 -2.04
C GLU A 187 6.07 -11.66 -1.40
N ILE A 188 5.99 -10.82 -0.36
CA ILE A 188 7.18 -10.31 0.36
C ILE A 188 7.99 -11.48 0.92
N ILE A 189 7.33 -12.41 1.62
CA ILE A 189 8.00 -13.55 2.24
C ILE A 189 8.62 -14.46 1.18
N GLN A 190 7.94 -14.70 0.05
CA GLN A 190 8.46 -15.57 -1.02
C GLN A 190 9.68 -14.98 -1.71
N ASN A 191 9.63 -13.68 -2.04
CA ASN A 191 10.62 -13.04 -2.90
C ASN A 191 11.86 -12.52 -2.15
N HIS A 192 11.85 -12.50 -0.82
CA HIS A 192 12.95 -11.97 -0.01
C HIS A 192 13.44 -12.94 1.06
N GLU A 193 14.72 -12.87 1.41
CA GLU A 193 15.26 -13.53 2.60
C GLU A 193 14.94 -12.71 3.86
N ILE A 194 13.93 -13.12 4.63
CA ILE A 194 13.54 -12.46 5.88
C ILE A 194 14.23 -13.13 7.07
N LYS A 195 14.96 -12.35 7.89
CA LYS A 195 15.70 -12.88 9.06
C LYS A 195 14.82 -13.16 10.26
N SER A 196 13.75 -12.40 10.45
CA SER A 196 12.74 -12.62 11.50
C SER A 196 11.47 -11.85 11.20
N ILE A 197 10.34 -12.31 11.74
CA ILE A 197 9.06 -11.61 11.66
C ILE A 197 8.55 -11.31 13.08
N THR A 198 8.29 -10.04 13.37
CA THR A 198 7.57 -9.61 14.57
C THR A 198 6.21 -9.08 14.17
N VAL A 199 5.15 -9.58 14.80
CA VAL A 199 3.79 -9.05 14.66
C VAL A 199 3.39 -8.30 15.91
N VAL A 200 2.98 -7.04 15.77
CA VAL A 200 2.46 -6.23 16.90
C VAL A 200 1.00 -5.88 16.63
N LYS A 201 0.11 -6.28 17.53
CA LYS A 201 -1.34 -6.10 17.36
C LYS A 201 -1.98 -5.52 18.60
N MET A 202 -3.16 -4.93 18.46
CA MET A 202 -3.97 -4.56 19.63
C MET A 202 -4.67 -5.78 20.23
N GLU A 203 -5.08 -5.69 21.50
CA GLU A 203 -5.84 -6.73 22.20
C GLU A 203 -7.28 -6.93 21.69
N VAL A 204 -7.78 -5.98 20.90
CA VAL A 204 -9.13 -6.02 20.34
C VAL A 204 -9.27 -7.13 19.30
N PRO A 205 -10.45 -7.77 19.19
CA PRO A 205 -10.63 -8.96 18.36
C PRO A 205 -10.34 -8.71 16.88
N CYS A 206 -10.60 -7.50 16.37
CA CYS A 206 -10.36 -7.17 14.98
C CYS A 206 -8.89 -7.29 14.58
N CYS A 207 -7.94 -7.08 15.50
CA CYS A 207 -6.51 -7.15 15.20
C CYS A 207 -5.97 -8.59 15.15
N THR A 208 -6.77 -9.61 15.49
CA THR A 208 -6.37 -11.02 15.37
C THR A 208 -6.09 -11.42 13.92
N GLY A 209 -6.79 -10.80 12.96
CA GLY A 209 -6.66 -11.08 11.54
C GLY A 209 -5.22 -10.91 11.02
N ILE A 210 -4.49 -9.90 11.50
CA ILE A 210 -3.14 -9.61 11.01
C ILE A 210 -2.13 -10.72 11.38
N ALA A 211 -2.20 -11.24 12.61
CA ALA A 211 -1.33 -12.34 13.03
C ALA A 211 -1.65 -13.63 12.25
N ASN A 212 -2.94 -13.88 12.00
CA ASN A 212 -3.39 -15.06 11.26
C ASN A 212 -2.92 -15.06 9.80
N ILE A 213 -3.05 -13.93 9.08
CA ILE A 213 -2.59 -13.86 7.69
C ILE A 213 -1.08 -14.00 7.58
N VAL A 214 -0.30 -13.46 8.53
CA VAL A 214 1.15 -13.62 8.55
C VAL A 214 1.53 -15.08 8.75
N LYS A 215 0.93 -15.77 9.73
CA LYS A 215 1.14 -17.21 9.94
C LYS A 215 0.76 -18.04 8.70
N LYS A 216 -0.40 -17.75 8.10
CA LYS A 216 -0.86 -18.40 6.86
C LYS A 216 0.13 -18.17 5.71
N ALA A 217 0.63 -16.95 5.53
CA ALA A 217 1.59 -16.61 4.49
C ALA A 217 2.95 -17.30 4.70
N MET A 218 3.44 -17.37 5.93
CA MET A 218 4.67 -18.11 6.27
C MET A 218 4.55 -19.61 5.95
N LEU A 219 3.42 -20.21 6.33
CA LEU A 219 3.13 -21.62 6.02
C LEU A 219 3.08 -21.87 4.51
N GLN A 220 2.38 -21.01 3.77
CA GLN A 220 2.24 -21.13 2.32
C GLN A 220 3.55 -20.89 1.57
N ALA A 221 4.38 -19.95 2.05
CA ALA A 221 5.72 -19.70 1.52
C ALA A 221 6.73 -20.81 1.87
N GLN A 222 6.38 -21.72 2.79
CA GLN A 222 7.26 -22.77 3.31
C GLN A 222 8.59 -22.22 3.86
N LYS A 223 8.58 -21.02 4.43
CA LYS A 223 9.76 -20.38 5.04
C LYS A 223 9.69 -20.43 6.56
N ILE A 224 10.72 -21.01 7.18
CA ILE A 224 10.87 -21.05 8.63
C ILE A 224 11.75 -19.88 9.04
N VAL A 225 11.17 -18.92 9.74
CA VAL A 225 11.88 -17.75 10.28
C VAL A 225 11.48 -17.54 11.75
N PRO A 226 12.38 -17.02 12.60
CA PRO A 226 12.03 -16.60 13.95
C PRO A 226 10.79 -15.70 13.94
N TYR A 227 9.77 -16.10 14.70
CA TYR A 227 8.48 -15.43 14.76
C TYR A 227 8.17 -14.99 16.19
N SER A 228 7.73 -13.74 16.37
CA SER A 228 7.19 -13.25 17.64
C SER A 228 5.90 -12.47 17.45
N GLU A 229 5.00 -12.56 18.42
CA GLU A 229 3.72 -11.86 18.44
C GLU A 229 3.60 -11.10 19.76
N VAL A 230 3.29 -9.81 19.68
CA VAL A 230 3.11 -8.94 20.85
C VAL A 230 1.74 -8.28 20.79
N THR A 231 1.04 -8.31 21.92
CA THR A 231 -0.30 -7.72 22.03
C THR A 231 -0.24 -6.46 22.90
N ILE A 232 -0.69 -5.33 22.34
CA ILE A 232 -0.80 -4.03 23.00
C ILE A 232 -2.23 -3.86 23.54
N THR A 233 -2.36 -3.45 24.79
CA THR A 233 -3.67 -3.19 25.41
C THR A 233 -4.26 -1.88 24.93
N THR A 234 -5.56 -1.68 25.12
CA THR A 234 -6.25 -0.43 24.80
C THR A 234 -5.80 0.75 25.67
N GLU A 235 -5.09 0.47 26.77
CA GLU A 235 -4.46 1.46 27.65
C GLU A 235 -2.98 1.70 27.32
N GLY A 236 -2.44 1.08 26.27
CA GLY A 236 -1.05 1.30 25.84
C GLY A 236 0.00 0.49 26.58
N GLY A 237 -0.38 -0.57 27.30
CA GLY A 237 0.53 -1.54 27.90
C GLY A 237 0.82 -2.73 26.98
N ILE A 238 1.82 -3.54 27.32
CA ILE A 238 2.02 -4.86 26.72
C ILE A 238 1.21 -5.87 27.54
N LYS A 239 0.40 -6.69 26.85
CA LYS A 239 -0.36 -7.76 27.46
C LYS A 239 0.57 -8.93 27.77
N GLU A 240 0.69 -9.26 29.05
CA GLU A 240 1.43 -10.42 29.58
C GLU A 240 0.85 -11.76 29.08
#